data_AF-A0A496RFC4-F1
#
_entry.id   AF-A0A496RFC4-F1
#
_cell.length_a   1.000
_cell.length_b   1.000
_cell.length_c   1.000
_cell.angle_alpha   90.00
_cell.angle_beta   90.00
_cell.angle_gamma   90.00
#
_symmetry.space_group_name_H-M   'P 1'
#
loop_
_entity.id
_entity.type
_entity.pdbx_description
1 polymer ?
#
loop_
_entity_poly.entity_id
_entity_poly.type
_entity_poly.pdbx_seq_one_letter_code
_entity_poly.pdbx_strand_id
1 'polypeptide(L)'
;MKKRKSLLNKSIATFFSSLLFLFFSLLFTPLSYSGVASEINSLLSSEGKILFGEEPNSILVIDYPENLRRIEEYLKMVDTPPKQVLIEARVVEVKLQKENALGINWQAFAKKNGF
;
A
#
# COMPACT_ATOMS: atom_id res chain seq x y z
N MET A 1 -35.81 2.86 48.50
CA MET A 1 -34.58 3.25 47.75
C MET A 1 -34.23 2.37 46.53
N LYS A 2 -35.07 1.38 46.12
CA LYS A 2 -34.73 0.37 45.09
C LYS A 2 -35.11 0.74 43.64
N LYS A 3 -35.99 1.74 43.43
CA LYS A 3 -36.52 2.10 42.09
C LYS A 3 -35.56 2.91 41.20
N ARG A 4 -34.70 3.79 41.75
CA ARG A 4 -33.78 4.63 40.93
C ARG A 4 -32.69 3.83 40.20
N LYS A 5 -32.15 2.77 40.82
CA LYS A 5 -31.10 1.92 40.20
C LYS A 5 -31.60 1.10 39.01
N SER A 6 -32.91 0.77 38.96
CA SER A 6 -33.51 0.03 37.85
C SER A 6 -33.62 0.84 36.56
N LEU A 7 -33.83 2.15 36.67
CA LEU A 7 -33.95 3.05 35.52
C LEU A 7 -32.59 3.33 34.87
N LEU A 8 -31.52 3.41 35.67
CA LEU A 8 -30.14 3.51 35.17
C LEU A 8 -29.75 2.28 34.32
N ASN A 9 -30.08 1.07 34.79
CA ASN A 9 -29.77 -0.16 34.05
C ASN A 9 -30.61 -0.30 32.77
N LYS A 10 -31.84 0.22 32.74
CA LYS A 10 -32.66 0.23 31.52
C LYS A 10 -32.15 1.25 30.49
N SER A 11 -31.71 2.43 30.92
CA SER A 11 -31.18 3.47 30.03
C SER A 11 -29.85 3.07 29.38
N ILE A 12 -28.99 2.38 30.13
CA ILE A 12 -27.71 1.85 29.63
C ILE A 12 -27.97 0.68 28.66
N ALA A 13 -28.95 -0.19 28.94
CA ALA A 13 -29.32 -1.29 28.04
C ALA A 13 -29.94 -0.80 26.71
N THR A 14 -30.71 0.31 26.71
CA THR A 14 -31.20 0.93 25.46
C THR A 14 -30.11 1.65 24.67
N PHE A 15 -29.03 2.09 25.31
CA PHE A 15 -27.89 2.71 24.60
C PHE A 15 -27.14 1.70 23.71
N PHE A 16 -27.12 0.42 24.10
CA PHE A 16 -26.56 -0.67 23.29
C PHE A 16 -27.50 -1.21 22.21
N SER A 17 -28.76 -0.74 22.15
CA SER A 17 -29.74 -1.25 21.18
C SER A 17 -29.61 -0.68 19.77
N SER A 18 -28.79 0.37 19.57
CA SER A 18 -28.71 1.11 18.31
C SER A 18 -27.33 1.07 17.64
N LEU A 19 -26.32 0.55 18.33
CA LEU A 19 -24.94 0.62 17.88
C LEU A 19 -24.50 -0.77 17.41
N LEU A 20 -24.21 -0.90 16.13
CA LEU A 20 -23.81 -2.16 15.52
C LEU A 20 -22.28 -2.21 15.47
N PHE A 21 -21.74 -3.43 15.61
CA PHE A 21 -20.31 -3.68 15.44
C PHE A 21 -20.06 -4.31 14.07
N LEU A 22 -19.08 -3.80 13.34
CA LEU A 22 -18.64 -4.37 12.07
C LEU A 22 -17.13 -4.64 12.12
N PHE A 23 -16.76 -5.91 11.93
CA PHE A 23 -15.38 -6.35 11.86
C PHE A 23 -15.00 -6.59 10.40
N PHE A 24 -13.93 -5.93 9.94
CA PHE A 24 -13.48 -6.04 8.56
C PHE A 24 -11.98 -6.34 8.51
N SER A 25 -11.61 -7.32 7.69
CA SER A 25 -10.22 -7.73 7.48
C SER A 25 -9.80 -7.34 6.07
N LEU A 26 -8.73 -6.55 5.95
CA LEU A 26 -8.21 -6.04 4.69
C LEU A 26 -7.12 -6.98 4.17
N LEU A 27 -7.29 -7.47 2.93
CA LEU A 27 -6.41 -8.51 2.37
C LEU A 27 -5.26 -7.93 1.54
N PHE A 28 -5.44 -6.77 0.89
CA PHE A 28 -4.49 -6.26 -0.10
C PHE A 28 -3.92 -4.87 0.25
N THR A 29 -4.66 -4.00 0.95
CA THR A 29 -4.17 -2.66 1.31
C THR A 29 -3.72 -2.55 2.77
N PRO A 30 -2.41 -2.39 3.06
CA PRO A 30 -1.96 -2.15 4.43
C PRO A 30 -2.46 -0.80 4.94
N LEU A 31 -3.13 -0.79 6.11
CA LEU A 31 -3.60 0.42 6.80
C LEU A 31 -2.47 1.42 7.09
N SER A 32 -1.25 0.91 7.20
CA SER A 32 -0.05 1.70 7.51
C SER A 32 0.40 2.64 6.38
N TYR A 33 -0.08 2.45 5.15
CA TYR A 33 0.42 3.17 3.97
C TYR A 33 -0.57 4.14 3.32
N SER A 34 -1.81 4.19 3.79
CA SER A 34 -2.89 4.86 3.06
C SER A 34 -3.63 5.86 3.95
N GLY A 35 -3.90 7.05 3.41
CA GLY A 35 -4.74 8.09 4.02
C GLY A 35 -6.15 7.63 4.41
N VAL A 36 -6.47 6.36 4.12
CA VAL A 36 -7.68 5.61 4.42
C VAL A 36 -8.09 5.72 5.89
N ALA A 37 -7.15 5.71 6.84
CA ALA A 37 -7.50 5.92 8.24
C ALA A 37 -8.12 7.31 8.49
N SER A 38 -7.67 8.34 7.77
CA SER A 38 -8.25 9.69 7.86
C SER A 38 -9.59 9.79 7.14
N GLU A 39 -9.74 9.15 5.99
CA GLU A 39 -11.03 9.09 5.28
C GLU A 39 -12.07 8.34 6.11
N ILE A 40 -11.74 7.19 6.71
CA ILE A 40 -12.69 6.44 7.54
C ILE A 40 -13.09 7.27 8.75
N ASN A 41 -12.17 7.98 9.39
CA ASN A 41 -12.50 8.89 10.49
C ASN A 41 -13.49 9.99 10.07
N SER A 42 -13.45 10.44 8.81
CA SER A 42 -14.43 11.41 8.28
C SER A 42 -15.83 10.83 8.02
N LEU A 43 -15.92 9.49 7.89
CA LEU A 43 -17.17 8.76 7.67
C LEU A 43 -17.84 8.30 8.97
N LEU A 44 -17.18 8.46 10.11
CA LEU A 44 -17.74 8.13 11.42
C LEU A 44 -18.75 9.19 11.88
N SER A 45 -19.74 8.75 12.66
CA SER A 45 -20.62 9.67 13.41
C SER A 45 -19.90 10.29 14.61
N SER A 46 -20.55 11.25 15.27
CA SER A 46 -20.08 11.88 16.50
C SER A 46 -19.87 10.88 17.65
N GLU A 47 -20.60 9.77 17.67
CA GLU A 47 -20.46 8.70 18.67
C GLU A 47 -19.65 7.48 18.15
N GLY A 48 -19.23 7.53 16.87
CA GLY A 48 -18.53 6.45 16.20
C GLY A 48 -17.15 6.18 16.80
N LYS A 49 -16.75 4.91 16.81
CA LYS A 49 -15.40 4.50 17.23
C LYS A 49 -14.79 3.56 16.22
N ILE A 50 -13.49 3.72 16.02
CA ILE A 50 -12.66 2.83 15.21
C ILE A 50 -11.47 2.32 16.02
N LEU A 51 -11.15 1.05 15.85
CA LEU A 51 -9.95 0.41 16.38
C LEU A 51 -9.22 -0.26 15.23
N PHE A 52 -7.92 -0.01 15.13
CA PHE A 52 -7.05 -0.59 14.11
C PHE A 52 -6.27 -1.74 14.73
N GLY A 53 -6.35 -2.93 14.14
CA GLY A 53 -5.50 -4.07 14.46
C GLY A 53 -4.22 -4.03 13.65
N GLU A 54 -3.07 -4.21 14.32
CA GLU A 54 -1.75 -4.20 13.66
C GLU A 54 -1.54 -5.47 12.81
N GLU A 55 -1.83 -6.65 13.38
CA GLU A 55 -1.93 -7.90 12.64
C GLU A 55 -3.02 -8.81 13.23
N PRO A 56 -3.88 -9.45 12.40
CA PRO A 56 -4.02 -9.22 10.96
C PRO A 56 -4.51 -7.79 10.67
N ASN A 57 -4.17 -7.27 9.48
CA ASN A 57 -4.58 -5.95 8.99
C ASN A 57 -6.12 -5.85 9.00
N SER A 58 -6.67 -5.30 10.07
CA SER A 58 -8.08 -5.38 10.39
C SER A 58 -8.55 -4.12 11.09
N ILE A 59 -9.83 -3.83 10.96
CA ILE A 59 -10.46 -2.73 11.66
C ILE A 59 -11.75 -3.21 12.33
N LEU A 60 -12.00 -2.67 13.51
CA LEU A 60 -13.27 -2.77 14.19
C LEU A 60 -13.92 -1.40 14.20
N VAL A 61 -15.08 -1.30 13.57
CA VAL A 61 -15.87 -0.06 13.51
C VAL A 61 -17.16 -0.26 14.30
N ILE A 62 -17.46 0.75 15.11
CA ILE A 62 -18.61 0.78 16.00
C ILE A 62 -19.38 2.05 15.67
N ASP A 63 -20.51 1.92 14.99
CA ASP A 63 -21.30 3.07 14.53
C ASP A 63 -22.76 2.64 14.24
N TYR A 64 -23.58 3.60 13.81
CA TYR A 64 -24.93 3.34 13.32
C TYR A 64 -24.91 2.55 12.00
N PRO A 65 -25.95 1.74 11.71
CA PRO A 65 -25.98 0.87 10.54
C PRO A 65 -25.76 1.57 9.18
N GLU A 66 -26.21 2.82 9.03
CA GLU A 66 -26.05 3.59 7.80
C GLU A 66 -24.58 3.93 7.52
N ASN A 67 -23.85 4.41 8.53
CA ASN A 67 -22.43 4.73 8.42
C ASN A 67 -21.59 3.49 8.18
N LEU A 68 -21.93 2.40 8.86
CA LEU A 68 -21.27 1.12 8.66
C LEU A 68 -21.40 0.61 7.22
N ARG A 69 -22.57 0.74 6.59
CA ARG A 69 -22.74 0.35 5.18
C ARG A 69 -21.88 1.21 4.25
N ARG A 70 -21.81 2.51 4.52
CA ARG A 70 -20.99 3.45 3.74
C ARG A 70 -19.50 3.15 3.86
N ILE A 71 -19.04 2.83 5.08
CA ILE A 71 -17.67 2.44 5.36
C ILE A 71 -17.35 1.10 4.69
N GLU A 72 -18.27 0.13 4.73
CA GLU A 72 -18.11 -1.16 4.04
C GLU A 72 -17.97 -0.98 2.52
N GLU A 73 -18.81 -0.15 1.91
CA GLU A 73 -18.75 0.17 0.47
C GLU A 73 -17.40 0.82 0.11
N TYR A 74 -16.93 1.76 0.93
CA TYR A 74 -15.64 2.42 0.74
C TYR A 74 -14.46 1.43 0.84
N LEU A 75 -14.44 0.58 1.87
CA LEU A 75 -13.37 -0.40 2.08
C LEU A 75 -13.28 -1.40 0.91
N LYS A 76 -14.41 -1.81 0.33
CA LYS A 76 -14.43 -2.66 -0.87
C LYS A 76 -13.82 -2.00 -2.09
N MET A 77 -13.93 -0.68 -2.22
CA MET A 77 -13.31 0.06 -3.33
C MET A 77 -11.80 0.24 -3.13
N VAL A 78 -11.37 0.41 -1.88
CA VAL A 78 -9.97 0.61 -1.53
C VAL A 78 -9.18 -0.69 -1.57
N ASP A 79 -9.72 -1.78 -1.03
CA ASP A 79 -9.04 -3.08 -0.90
C ASP A 79 -8.91 -3.81 -2.25
N THR A 80 -8.08 -3.24 -3.12
CA THR A 80 -7.81 -3.76 -4.46
C THR A 80 -6.34 -4.17 -4.57
N PRO A 81 -6.05 -5.25 -5.33
CA PRO A 81 -4.68 -5.72 -5.48
C PRO A 81 -3.82 -4.68 -6.19
N PRO A 82 -2.58 -4.44 -5.74
CA PRO A 82 -1.69 -3.48 -6.38
C PRO A 82 -1.34 -3.92 -7.81
N LYS A 83 -1.18 -2.95 -8.71
CA LYS A 83 -0.77 -3.24 -10.10
C LYS A 83 0.69 -3.68 -10.12
N GLN A 84 0.96 -4.86 -10.68
CA GLN A 84 2.32 -5.33 -10.92
C GLN A 84 2.91 -4.63 -12.16
N VAL A 85 4.11 -4.07 -12.02
CA VAL A 85 4.86 -3.45 -13.13
C VAL A 85 6.08 -4.30 -13.48
N LEU A 86 6.25 -4.63 -14.77
CA LEU A 86 7.44 -5.31 -15.28
C LEU A 86 8.48 -4.26 -15.66
N ILE A 87 9.66 -4.34 -15.04
CA ILE A 87 10.80 -3.47 -15.36
C ILE A 87 11.80 -4.28 -16.19
N GLU A 88 11.94 -3.95 -17.47
CA GLU A 88 12.99 -4.51 -18.33
C GLU A 88 14.11 -3.47 -18.54
N ALA A 89 15.34 -3.86 -18.25
CA ALA A 89 16.54 -3.09 -18.59
C ALA A 89 17.45 -3.95 -19.47
N ARG A 90 17.95 -3.38 -20.58
CA ARG A 90 18.95 -4.02 -21.44
C ARG A 90 20.25 -3.23 -21.36
N VAL A 91 21.33 -3.88 -20.94
CA VAL A 91 22.68 -3.29 -20.93
C VAL A 91 23.41 -3.76 -22.18
N VAL A 92 23.86 -2.83 -23.01
CA VAL A 92 24.66 -3.11 -24.21
C VAL A 92 26.03 -2.48 -24.05
N GLU A 93 27.08 -3.30 -24.05
CA GLU A 93 28.47 -2.86 -24.00
C GLU A 93 29.08 -3.02 -25.41
N VAL A 94 29.69 -1.96 -25.94
CA VAL A 94 30.44 -2.00 -27.20
C VAL A 94 31.91 -1.72 -26.91
N LYS A 95 32.77 -2.72 -27.15
CA LYS A 95 34.23 -2.55 -27.09
C LYS A 95 34.76 -2.36 -28.50
N LEU A 96 35.27 -1.17 -28.80
CA LEU A 96 35.99 -0.91 -30.05
C LEU A 96 37.46 -1.31 -29.86
N GLN A 97 37.87 -2.43 -30.46
CA GLN A 97 39.28 -2.78 -30.62
C GLN A 97 39.72 -2.25 -31.97
N LYS A 98 40.52 -1.18 -31.98
CA LYS A 98 41.12 -0.64 -33.21
C LYS A 98 42.64 -0.76 -33.10
N GLU A 99 43.17 -1.83 -33.67
CA GLU A 99 44.60 -2.05 -33.85
C GLU A 99 44.96 -1.81 -35.31
N ASN A 100 45.39 -0.58 -35.62
CA ASN A 100 45.99 -0.25 -36.90
C ASN A 100 47.49 -0.09 -36.71
N ALA A 101 48.26 -1.15 -36.87
CA ALA A 101 49.73 -1.11 -36.94
C ALA A 101 50.18 -1.02 -38.40
N LEU A 102 50.08 0.17 -38.99
CA LEU A 102 50.66 0.45 -40.30
C LEU A 102 52.11 0.91 -40.08
N GLY A 103 53.08 0.06 -40.40
CA GLY A 103 54.51 0.36 -40.33
C GLY A 103 55.16 0.25 -41.71
N ILE A 104 56.11 1.14 -42.01
CA ILE A 104 56.94 1.05 -43.22
C ILE A 104 58.18 0.22 -42.89
N ASN A 105 58.39 -0.89 -43.61
CA ASN A 105 59.61 -1.68 -43.51
C ASN A 105 60.73 -1.03 -44.34
N TRP A 106 61.59 -0.26 -43.67
CA TRP A 106 62.73 0.40 -44.29
C TRP A 106 63.88 -0.56 -44.65
N GLN A 107 63.98 -1.75 -44.04
CA GLN A 107 65.02 -2.74 -44.37
C GLN A 107 64.83 -3.34 -45.77
N ALA A 108 63.57 -3.45 -46.23
CA ALA A 108 63.26 -3.90 -47.58
C ALA A 108 63.83 -2.97 -48.66
N PHE A 109 63.89 -1.65 -48.39
CA PHE A 109 64.48 -0.67 -49.29
C PHE A 109 66.01 -0.66 -49.23
N ALA A 110 66.60 -0.86 -48.04
CA ALA A 110 68.05 -0.86 -47.84
C ALA A 110 68.77 -2.00 -48.60
N LYS A 111 68.14 -3.17 -48.74
CA LYS A 111 68.76 -4.32 -49.44
C LYS A 111 68.90 -4.13 -50.96
N LYS A 112 68.21 -3.15 -51.55
CA LYS A 112 68.19 -2.94 -53.01
C LYS A 112 69.31 -2.00 -53.50
N ASN A 113 69.82 -1.11 -52.64
CA ASN A 113 70.88 -0.15 -52.99
C ASN A 113 72.06 -0.28 -52.02
N GLY A 114 72.74 -1.43 -52.07
CA GLY A 114 73.85 -1.77 -51.18
C GLY A 114 74.91 -0.67 -51.03
N PHE A 115 75.30 -0.45 -49.78
CA PHE A 115 76.68 -0.20 -49.40
C PHE A 115 77.19 -1.46 -48.70
#